data_AF-A0A6I3T9P0-F1
#
_entry.id   AF-A0A6I3T9P0-F1
#
_cell.length_a   1.000
_cell.length_b   1.000
_cell.length_c   1.000
_cell.angle_alpha   90.00
_cell.angle_beta   90.00
_cell.angle_gamma   90.00
#
_symmetry.space_group_name_H-M   'P 1'
#
loop_
_entity.id
_entity.type
_entity.pdbx_description
1 polymer ?
#
loop_
_entity_poly.entity_id
_entity_poly.type
_entity_poly.pdbx_seq_one_letter_code
_entity_poly.pdbx_strand_id
1 'polypeptide(L)'
;GARKTSPGDGALPHSADPVIAVSAKAGLGVTAGGAVQLSNGETIGLMSGADTQFVAGGALRMHSGQAIGVLGGAVAAGEGGLGVQLIAAKNAVEIQAQADVLKVQARDEVTVVSASSFVDFAAAKSISLSTAGGANITIDGGNITVQCPGKISIKAGKKSFSGPVSIGSEMPTLPRGTLRYDEKFQLVDVMGEPVANMRYAIKRSGGGRIEGTTDAAGFIPLQHGTSPEQLTIEILGKLE
;
A
#
# COMPACT_ATOMS: atom_id res chain seq x y z
N GLY A 1 -8.69 19.04 44.93
CA GLY A 1 -10.04 19.57 45.20
C GLY A 1 -10.94 19.26 44.02
N ALA A 2 -12.18 18.83 44.26
CA ALA A 2 -13.11 18.43 43.20
C ALA A 2 -13.44 19.60 42.26
N ARG A 3 -13.34 19.36 40.94
CA ARG A 3 -13.51 20.38 39.88
C ARG A 3 -15.01 20.57 39.60
N LYS A 4 -15.52 21.78 39.84
CA LYS A 4 -16.94 22.15 39.57
C LYS A 4 -17.18 22.20 38.05
N THR A 5 -18.18 21.46 37.57
CA THR A 5 -18.60 21.40 36.15
C THR A 5 -20.01 21.91 35.90
N SER A 6 -20.69 22.44 36.92
CA SER A 6 -22.04 22.98 36.79
C SER A 6 -22.00 24.43 36.27
N PRO A 7 -22.86 24.82 35.30
CA PRO A 7 -23.01 26.20 34.90
C PRO A 7 -23.68 26.97 36.05
N GLY A 8 -22.89 27.67 36.85
CA GLY A 8 -23.37 28.61 37.86
C GLY A 8 -23.27 30.04 37.34
N ASP A 9 -24.19 30.90 37.81
CA ASP A 9 -24.31 32.32 37.44
C ASP A 9 -22.94 33.02 37.37
N GLY A 10 -22.49 33.31 36.15
CA GLY A 10 -21.27 34.09 35.87
C GLY A 10 -20.01 33.30 35.48
N ALA A 11 -20.04 31.96 35.45
CA ALA A 11 -18.89 31.16 34.99
C ALA A 11 -19.02 30.80 33.50
N LEU A 12 -18.06 31.24 32.68
CA LEU A 12 -17.97 30.85 31.27
C LEU A 12 -17.69 29.34 31.17
N PRO A 13 -18.34 28.61 30.24
CA PRO A 13 -18.03 27.20 30.03
C PRO A 13 -16.55 27.05 29.67
N HIS A 14 -15.81 26.31 30.50
CA HIS A 14 -14.40 26.02 30.25
C HIS A 14 -14.21 24.50 30.19
N SER A 15 -13.27 24.05 29.36
CA SER A 15 -12.86 22.65 29.33
C SER A 15 -12.40 22.22 30.73
N ALA A 16 -12.84 21.03 31.17
CA ALA A 16 -12.30 20.43 32.37
C ALA A 16 -10.90 19.84 32.12
N ASP A 17 -10.57 19.45 30.88
CA ASP A 17 -9.31 18.83 30.52
C ASP A 17 -8.25 19.86 30.08
N PRO A 18 -6.95 19.58 30.29
CA PRO A 18 -5.87 20.47 29.88
C PRO A 18 -5.82 20.58 28.35
N VAL A 19 -6.30 21.70 27.83
CA VAL A 19 -6.40 21.97 26.39
C VAL A 19 -5.67 23.25 26.03
N ILE A 20 -5.03 23.27 24.88
CA ILE A 20 -4.53 24.48 24.23
C ILE A 20 -5.49 24.82 23.11
N ALA A 21 -6.12 26.01 23.18
CA ALA A 21 -6.99 26.53 22.13
C ALA A 21 -6.38 27.80 21.53
N VAL A 22 -6.20 27.81 20.21
CA VAL A 22 -5.71 28.96 19.45
C VAL A 22 -6.82 29.43 18.51
N SER A 23 -7.20 30.70 18.59
CA SER A 23 -8.22 31.30 17.74
C SER A 23 -7.71 32.63 17.19
N ALA A 24 -7.90 32.85 15.89
CA ALA A 24 -7.54 34.10 15.23
C ALA A 24 -8.69 34.55 14.32
N LYS A 25 -9.16 35.78 14.51
CA LYS A 25 -10.30 36.34 13.74
C LYS A 25 -9.96 36.59 12.27
N ALA A 26 -8.73 37.04 11.99
CA ALA A 26 -8.29 37.40 10.64
C ALA A 26 -7.48 36.27 9.99
N GLY A 27 -6.54 35.65 10.71
CA GLY A 27 -5.73 34.55 10.19
C GLY A 27 -4.70 34.06 11.19
N LEU A 28 -4.22 32.83 10.97
CA LEU A 28 -3.17 32.17 11.73
C LEU A 28 -2.10 31.69 10.75
N GLY A 29 -0.85 32.04 10.99
CA GLY A 29 0.30 31.55 10.23
C GLY A 29 1.25 30.77 11.12
N VAL A 30 1.72 29.62 10.65
CA VAL A 30 2.75 28.82 11.31
C VAL A 30 3.89 28.63 10.31
N THR A 31 5.05 29.21 10.61
CA THR A 31 6.22 29.18 9.74
C THR A 31 7.46 28.80 10.54
N ALA A 32 8.33 27.98 9.97
CA ALA A 32 9.60 27.59 10.57
C ALA A 32 10.70 27.61 9.50
N GLY A 33 11.91 28.05 9.87
CA GLY A 33 13.08 27.96 8.98
C GLY A 33 13.65 26.55 8.84
N GLY A 34 13.32 25.66 9.81
CA GLY A 34 13.68 24.24 9.80
C GLY A 34 12.51 23.36 9.37
N ALA A 35 11.76 22.85 10.35
CA ALA A 35 10.65 21.92 10.12
C ALA A 35 9.44 22.24 11.00
N VAL A 36 8.26 21.82 10.53
CA VAL A 36 7.02 21.77 11.31
C VAL A 36 6.61 20.31 11.40
N GLN A 37 6.40 19.81 12.62
CA GLN A 37 5.95 18.44 12.87
C GLN A 37 4.67 18.47 13.72
N LEU A 38 3.64 17.77 13.26
CA LEU A 38 2.40 17.55 13.99
C LEU A 38 2.28 16.04 14.25
N SER A 39 2.11 15.66 15.50
CA SER A 39 1.94 14.27 15.93
C SER A 39 0.87 14.21 16.99
N ASN A 40 0.03 13.17 16.93
CA ASN A 40 -1.01 12.90 17.90
C ASN A 40 -1.11 11.39 18.14
N GLY A 41 -1.84 11.00 19.19
CA GLY A 41 -2.12 9.59 19.47
C GLY A 41 -3.37 9.04 18.76
N GLU A 42 -4.25 9.93 18.28
CA GLU A 42 -5.58 9.55 17.79
C GLU A 42 -5.90 10.19 16.43
N THR A 43 -6.59 11.34 16.40
CA THR A 43 -7.16 11.91 15.16
C THR A 43 -6.72 13.36 14.92
N ILE A 44 -6.27 13.66 13.69
CA ILE A 44 -6.05 15.03 13.20
C ILE A 44 -7.22 15.36 12.27
N GLY A 45 -7.95 16.43 12.59
CA GLY A 45 -8.97 16.99 11.70
C GLY A 45 -8.45 18.25 11.01
N LEU A 46 -8.54 18.30 9.69
CA LEU A 46 -8.29 19.50 8.89
C LEU A 46 -9.57 19.81 8.12
N MET A 47 -10.15 20.98 8.37
CA MET A 47 -11.41 21.39 7.78
C MET A 47 -11.27 22.81 7.25
N SER A 48 -11.75 23.03 6.03
CA SER A 48 -11.73 24.33 5.35
C SER A 48 -13.12 24.61 4.79
N GLY A 49 -13.61 25.85 4.92
CA GLY A 49 -14.89 26.25 4.32
C GLY A 49 -14.84 26.43 2.80
N ALA A 50 -13.64 26.65 2.25
CA ALA A 50 -13.35 26.71 0.83
C ALA A 50 -12.26 25.66 0.51
N ASP A 51 -11.10 26.08 0.00
CA ASP A 51 -10.06 25.17 -0.46
C ASP A 51 -9.09 24.73 0.65
N THR A 52 -8.55 23.51 0.50
CA THR A 52 -7.36 23.05 1.23
C THR A 52 -6.28 22.73 0.22
N GLN A 53 -5.09 23.32 0.37
CA GLN A 53 -4.00 23.19 -0.58
C GLN A 53 -2.77 22.60 0.10
N PHE A 54 -2.24 21.51 -0.45
CA PHE A 54 -0.94 20.95 -0.08
C PHE A 54 0.05 21.24 -1.19
N VAL A 55 0.99 22.15 -0.94
CA VAL A 55 1.99 22.57 -1.91
C VAL A 55 3.37 22.19 -1.40
N ALA A 56 4.11 21.39 -2.19
CA ALA A 56 5.45 20.96 -1.86
C ALA A 56 6.40 21.31 -3.01
N GLY A 57 7.56 21.89 -2.70
CA GLY A 57 8.62 22.15 -3.69
C GLY A 57 9.45 20.91 -4.04
N GLY A 58 9.41 19.88 -3.19
CA GLY A 58 10.06 18.59 -3.40
C GLY A 58 9.05 17.47 -3.63
N ALA A 59 8.97 16.51 -2.71
CA ALA A 59 8.04 15.39 -2.79
C ALA A 59 6.91 15.53 -1.77
N LEU A 60 5.68 15.23 -2.19
CA LEU A 60 4.55 14.96 -1.31
C LEU A 60 4.38 13.44 -1.19
N ARG A 61 4.36 12.92 0.05
CA ARG A 61 4.15 11.50 0.33
C ARG A 61 3.02 11.32 1.33
N MET A 62 2.14 10.37 1.07
CA MET A 62 1.02 10.04 1.92
C MET A 62 1.04 8.53 2.18
N HIS A 63 0.99 8.14 3.45
CA HIS A 63 1.04 6.76 3.88
C HIS A 63 0.01 6.55 4.98
N SER A 64 -0.62 5.38 4.99
CA SER A 64 -1.59 4.95 6.01
C SER A 64 -1.35 3.48 6.32
N GLY A 65 -1.56 3.08 7.57
CA GLY A 65 -1.48 1.68 7.97
C GLY A 65 -2.64 0.83 7.47
N GLN A 66 -3.73 1.46 7.00
CA GLN A 66 -4.92 0.75 6.54
C GLN A 66 -5.40 1.25 5.17
N ALA A 67 -5.89 2.48 5.09
CA ALA A 67 -6.52 3.00 3.88
C ALA A 67 -6.21 4.49 3.66
N ILE A 68 -6.21 4.88 2.39
CA ILE A 68 -6.26 6.27 1.93
C ILE A 68 -7.55 6.42 1.13
N GLY A 69 -8.46 7.28 1.57
CA GLY A 69 -9.69 7.60 0.86
C GLY A 69 -9.63 9.02 0.29
N VAL A 70 -10.02 9.17 -0.98
CA VAL A 70 -10.16 10.47 -1.64
C VAL A 70 -11.53 10.53 -2.30
N LEU A 71 -12.32 11.53 -1.92
CA LEU A 71 -13.63 11.80 -2.48
C LEU A 71 -13.64 13.23 -3.02
N GLY A 72 -13.90 13.38 -4.32
CA GLY A 72 -14.12 14.66 -4.97
C GLY A 72 -15.53 14.71 -5.56
N GLY A 73 -16.10 15.91 -5.69
CA GLY A 73 -17.40 16.10 -6.32
C GLY A 73 -18.58 15.45 -5.58
N ALA A 74 -18.55 15.41 -4.23
CA ALA A 74 -19.65 14.89 -3.40
C ALA A 74 -20.92 15.78 -3.39
N VAL A 75 -21.07 16.66 -4.38
CA VAL A 75 -22.24 17.51 -4.62
C VAL A 75 -23.23 16.76 -5.54
N ALA A 76 -24.47 17.23 -5.63
CA ALA A 76 -25.49 16.56 -6.43
C ALA A 76 -25.02 16.39 -7.89
N ALA A 77 -25.29 15.22 -8.48
CA ALA A 77 -24.93 14.95 -9.86
C ALA A 77 -25.57 16.00 -10.79
N GLY A 78 -24.73 16.70 -11.56
CA GLY A 78 -25.17 17.76 -12.48
C GLY A 78 -25.04 19.18 -11.92
N GLU A 79 -24.79 19.35 -10.63
CA GLU A 79 -24.36 20.63 -10.07
C GLU A 79 -22.84 20.75 -10.29
N GLY A 80 -22.41 21.82 -10.96
CA GLY A 80 -21.03 22.01 -11.39
C GLY A 80 -20.01 21.73 -10.27
N GLY A 81 -19.02 20.92 -10.60
CA GLY A 81 -17.95 20.54 -9.68
C GLY A 81 -16.91 19.72 -10.42
N LEU A 82 -15.64 19.96 -10.13
CA LEU A 82 -14.55 19.15 -10.62
C LEU A 82 -14.47 17.89 -9.73
N GLY A 83 -14.51 16.71 -10.35
CA GLY A 83 -14.29 15.43 -9.65
C GLY A 83 -12.83 15.27 -9.21
N VAL A 84 -12.30 14.05 -9.23
CA VAL A 84 -10.88 13.82 -8.94
C VAL A 84 -10.06 13.94 -10.23
N GLN A 85 -9.00 14.77 -10.19
CA GLN A 85 -8.02 14.89 -11.27
C GLN A 85 -6.63 14.50 -10.77
N LEU A 86 -5.96 13.60 -11.50
CA LEU A 86 -4.62 13.09 -11.20
C LEU A 86 -3.75 13.29 -12.44
N ILE A 87 -2.87 14.30 -12.40
CA ILE A 87 -2.13 14.75 -13.58
C ILE A 87 -0.64 14.79 -13.25
N ALA A 88 0.18 14.07 -14.04
CA ALA A 88 1.63 14.22 -14.04
C ALA A 88 2.06 14.98 -15.30
N ALA A 89 2.70 16.14 -15.13
CA ALA A 89 3.17 16.95 -16.25
C ALA A 89 4.37 16.33 -16.98
N LYS A 90 5.15 15.51 -16.28
CA LYS A 90 6.31 14.77 -16.79
C LYS A 90 6.39 13.42 -16.11
N ASN A 91 6.98 12.46 -16.81
CA ASN A 91 7.18 11.08 -16.36
C ASN A 91 5.85 10.32 -16.16
N ALA A 92 5.96 9.08 -15.68
CA ALA A 92 4.85 8.13 -15.61
C ALA A 92 3.92 8.40 -14.42
N VAL A 93 2.64 8.03 -14.60
CA VAL A 93 1.70 7.79 -13.50
C VAL A 93 1.60 6.28 -13.32
N GLU A 94 1.95 5.79 -12.13
CA GLU A 94 1.87 4.37 -11.79
C GLU A 94 0.75 4.12 -10.78
N ILE A 95 -0.17 3.22 -11.11
CA ILE A 95 -1.27 2.80 -10.25
C ILE A 95 -1.24 1.28 -10.15
N GLN A 96 -1.12 0.76 -8.94
CA GLN A 96 -0.93 -0.68 -8.71
C GLN A 96 -1.75 -1.16 -7.49
N ALA A 97 -2.34 -2.35 -7.63
CA ALA A 97 -2.84 -3.13 -6.51
C ALA A 97 -1.94 -4.38 -6.38
N GLN A 98 -1.02 -4.38 -5.41
CA GLN A 98 0.07 -5.36 -5.35
C GLN A 98 -0.36 -6.74 -4.82
N ALA A 99 -1.42 -6.78 -4.02
CA ALA A 99 -1.88 -8.00 -3.36
C ALA A 99 -3.38 -8.29 -3.59
N ASP A 100 -4.09 -7.44 -4.33
CA ASP A 100 -5.54 -7.55 -4.52
C ASP A 100 -5.98 -6.91 -5.85
N VAL A 101 -7.28 -6.79 -6.05
CA VAL A 101 -7.94 -6.33 -7.28
C VAL A 101 -7.84 -4.82 -7.45
N LEU A 102 -7.43 -4.38 -8.64
CA LEU A 102 -7.62 -3.02 -9.12
C LEU A 102 -8.99 -2.91 -9.83
N LYS A 103 -9.88 -2.03 -9.34
CA LYS A 103 -11.20 -1.78 -9.94
C LYS A 103 -11.27 -0.36 -10.48
N VAL A 104 -11.65 -0.22 -11.76
CA VAL A 104 -11.93 1.07 -12.42
C VAL A 104 -13.32 0.97 -13.03
N GLN A 105 -14.23 1.83 -12.60
CA GLN A 105 -15.64 1.80 -12.99
C GLN A 105 -16.15 3.23 -13.17
N ALA A 106 -16.98 3.44 -14.19
CA ALA A 106 -17.69 4.70 -14.43
C ALA A 106 -19.15 4.41 -14.76
N ARG A 107 -20.04 5.37 -14.45
CA ARG A 107 -21.45 5.30 -14.84
C ARG A 107 -21.62 5.45 -16.36
N ASP A 108 -20.86 6.39 -16.93
CA ASP A 108 -20.93 6.75 -18.35
C ASP A 108 -19.71 6.18 -19.09
N GLU A 109 -18.76 7.02 -19.48
CA GLU A 109 -17.64 6.62 -20.34
C GLU A 109 -16.36 6.29 -19.54
N VAL A 110 -15.61 5.28 -20.02
CA VAL A 110 -14.20 5.05 -19.67
C VAL A 110 -13.36 5.13 -20.95
N THR A 111 -12.47 6.12 -21.03
CA THR A 111 -11.63 6.38 -22.20
C THR A 111 -10.16 6.09 -21.86
N VAL A 112 -9.53 5.16 -22.58
CA VAL A 112 -8.10 4.83 -22.45
C VAL A 112 -7.43 5.10 -23.78
N VAL A 113 -6.54 6.09 -23.83
CA VAL A 113 -5.93 6.58 -25.07
C VAL A 113 -4.43 6.77 -24.90
N SER A 114 -3.67 6.32 -25.90
CA SER A 114 -2.26 6.65 -26.08
C SER A 114 -2.14 7.54 -27.32
N ALA A 115 -1.65 8.77 -27.15
CA ALA A 115 -1.61 9.76 -28.23
C ALA A 115 -0.52 9.47 -29.26
N SER A 116 0.59 8.86 -28.85
CA SER A 116 1.81 8.73 -29.67
C SER A 116 2.38 7.32 -29.74
N SER A 117 1.81 6.36 -29.03
CA SER A 117 2.35 5.01 -28.92
C SER A 117 1.22 3.97 -28.86
N PHE A 118 1.30 2.99 -27.97
CA PHE A 118 0.33 1.91 -27.84
C PHE A 118 -0.42 1.96 -26.51
N VAL A 119 -1.52 1.22 -26.46
CA VAL A 119 -2.19 0.79 -25.22
C VAL A 119 -2.02 -0.72 -25.16
N ASP A 120 -1.43 -1.22 -24.07
CA ASP A 120 -1.18 -2.64 -23.86
C ASP A 120 -2.06 -3.19 -22.74
N PHE A 121 -2.67 -4.34 -23.01
CA PHE A 121 -3.45 -5.10 -22.05
C PHE A 121 -2.86 -6.50 -21.99
N ALA A 122 -2.28 -6.84 -20.84
CA ALA A 122 -1.66 -8.14 -20.60
C ALA A 122 -2.26 -8.76 -19.34
N ALA A 123 -2.53 -10.06 -19.40
CA ALA A 123 -3.02 -10.85 -18.27
C ALA A 123 -2.38 -12.24 -18.29
N ALA A 124 -2.04 -12.76 -17.11
CA ALA A 124 -1.44 -14.10 -16.99
C ALA A 124 -2.46 -15.23 -17.24
N LYS A 125 -3.76 -14.94 -17.09
CA LYS A 125 -4.84 -15.93 -17.26
C LYS A 125 -5.68 -15.58 -18.48
N SER A 126 -6.47 -14.51 -18.39
CA SER A 126 -7.39 -14.15 -19.46
C SER A 126 -7.67 -12.66 -19.56
N ILE A 127 -8.04 -12.22 -20.76
CA ILE A 127 -8.58 -10.90 -21.06
C ILE A 127 -9.97 -11.10 -21.64
N SER A 128 -10.97 -10.36 -21.14
CA SER A 128 -12.36 -10.47 -21.60
C SER A 128 -12.98 -9.10 -21.82
N LEU A 129 -13.62 -8.92 -22.97
CA LEU A 129 -14.28 -7.69 -23.40
C LEU A 129 -15.74 -8.01 -23.70
N SER A 130 -16.64 -7.70 -22.78
CA SER A 130 -18.03 -8.15 -22.83
C SER A 130 -19.00 -6.98 -22.80
N THR A 131 -20.14 -7.15 -23.46
CA THR A 131 -21.26 -6.19 -23.46
C THR A 131 -22.50 -6.83 -22.85
N ALA A 132 -23.40 -6.03 -22.28
CA ALA A 132 -24.68 -6.50 -21.77
C ALA A 132 -25.54 -7.18 -22.86
N GLY A 133 -25.35 -6.80 -24.13
CA GLY A 133 -26.00 -7.42 -25.28
C GLY A 133 -25.43 -8.79 -25.68
N GLY A 134 -24.48 -9.35 -24.92
CA GLY A 134 -23.95 -10.70 -25.12
C GLY A 134 -22.84 -10.83 -26.18
N ALA A 135 -22.38 -9.73 -26.76
CA ALA A 135 -21.14 -9.76 -27.56
C ALA A 135 -19.92 -9.82 -26.64
N ASN A 136 -18.97 -10.70 -26.97
CA ASN A 136 -17.77 -10.95 -26.17
C ASN A 136 -16.54 -11.28 -27.03
N ILE A 137 -15.38 -10.81 -26.59
CA ILE A 137 -14.06 -11.24 -27.06
C ILE A 137 -13.27 -11.70 -25.85
N THR A 138 -12.82 -12.96 -25.86
CA THR A 138 -11.99 -13.54 -24.79
C THR A 138 -10.67 -14.03 -25.35
N ILE A 139 -9.57 -13.68 -24.68
CA ILE A 139 -8.22 -14.20 -24.91
C ILE A 139 -7.87 -15.07 -23.70
N ASP A 140 -7.74 -16.39 -23.89
CA ASP A 140 -7.48 -17.35 -22.82
C ASP A 140 -6.84 -18.63 -23.37
N GLY A 141 -5.90 -19.21 -22.62
CA GLY A 141 -5.24 -20.48 -22.99
C GLY A 141 -4.58 -20.47 -24.37
N GLY A 142 -4.07 -19.31 -24.82
CA GLY A 142 -3.49 -19.14 -26.17
C GLY A 142 -4.51 -19.02 -27.31
N ASN A 143 -5.81 -19.03 -27.01
CA ASN A 143 -6.89 -18.91 -27.98
C ASN A 143 -7.53 -17.52 -27.94
N ILE A 144 -8.11 -17.11 -29.06
CA ILE A 144 -8.99 -15.94 -29.15
C ILE A 144 -10.39 -16.42 -29.54
N THR A 145 -11.36 -16.15 -28.69
CA THR A 145 -12.77 -16.51 -28.89
C THR A 145 -13.60 -15.24 -29.10
N VAL A 146 -14.26 -15.14 -30.26
CA VAL A 146 -15.16 -14.05 -30.60
C VAL A 146 -16.58 -14.60 -30.71
N GLN A 147 -17.49 -14.11 -29.88
CA GLN A 147 -18.87 -14.59 -29.80
C GLN A 147 -19.85 -13.41 -29.78
N CYS A 148 -20.98 -13.53 -30.47
CA CYS A 148 -22.09 -12.59 -30.35
C CYS A 148 -23.40 -13.27 -30.77
N PRO A 149 -24.55 -12.88 -30.19
CA PRO A 149 -25.86 -13.38 -30.62
C PRO A 149 -26.27 -12.87 -32.00
N GLY A 150 -25.71 -11.75 -32.43
CA GLY A 150 -25.96 -11.14 -33.74
C GLY A 150 -24.93 -11.54 -34.81
N LYS A 151 -24.68 -10.63 -35.73
CA LYS A 151 -23.76 -10.81 -36.86
C LYS A 151 -22.35 -10.32 -36.53
N ILE A 152 -21.34 -11.15 -36.78
CA ILE A 152 -19.94 -10.71 -36.88
C ILE A 152 -19.70 -10.14 -38.28
N SER A 153 -19.34 -8.86 -38.38
CA SER A 153 -19.06 -8.18 -39.65
C SER A 153 -17.56 -7.91 -39.80
N ILE A 154 -16.91 -8.53 -40.78
CA ILE A 154 -15.47 -8.40 -41.02
C ILE A 154 -15.26 -7.75 -42.39
N LYS A 155 -14.90 -6.46 -42.39
CA LYS A 155 -14.55 -5.68 -43.58
C LYS A 155 -13.02 -5.64 -43.74
N ALA A 156 -12.47 -6.35 -44.72
CA ALA A 156 -11.02 -6.44 -44.95
C ALA A 156 -10.68 -6.59 -46.44
N GLY A 157 -9.56 -6.02 -46.89
CA GLY A 157 -9.06 -6.17 -48.27
C GLY A 157 -8.48 -7.55 -48.59
N LYS A 158 -7.99 -8.28 -47.59
CA LYS A 158 -7.52 -9.68 -47.68
C LYS A 158 -7.74 -10.37 -46.34
N LYS A 159 -8.13 -11.65 -46.37
CA LYS A 159 -8.20 -12.53 -45.20
C LYS A 159 -7.26 -13.70 -45.44
N SER A 160 -6.28 -13.90 -44.57
CA SER A 160 -5.29 -14.98 -44.68
C SER A 160 -5.24 -15.71 -43.34
N PHE A 161 -5.57 -16.99 -43.35
CA PHE A 161 -5.49 -17.85 -42.18
C PHE A 161 -4.32 -18.82 -42.39
N SER A 162 -3.16 -18.46 -41.83
CA SER A 162 -1.96 -19.30 -41.82
C SER A 162 -1.92 -20.17 -40.55
N GLY A 163 -0.96 -21.09 -40.48
CA GLY A 163 -0.74 -21.91 -39.27
C GLY A 163 -0.45 -21.07 -38.01
N PRO A 164 -0.55 -21.70 -36.82
CA PRO A 164 -0.40 -21.02 -35.54
C PRO A 164 1.02 -20.47 -35.32
N VAL A 165 1.12 -19.34 -34.64
CA VAL A 165 2.38 -18.70 -34.19
C VAL A 165 2.19 -18.22 -32.75
N SER A 166 3.27 -18.24 -31.95
CA SER A 166 3.27 -17.78 -30.56
C SER A 166 4.23 -16.61 -30.38
N ILE A 167 3.81 -15.58 -29.67
CA ILE A 167 4.63 -14.43 -29.26
C ILE A 167 4.51 -14.36 -27.73
N GLY A 168 5.63 -14.51 -27.03
CA GLY A 168 5.67 -14.38 -25.57
C GLY A 168 5.67 -12.89 -25.17
N SER A 169 4.84 -12.54 -24.19
CA SER A 169 4.89 -11.23 -23.52
C SER A 169 5.44 -11.43 -22.11
N GLU A 170 6.40 -10.60 -21.70
CA GLU A 170 6.85 -10.58 -20.31
C GLU A 170 5.78 -9.93 -19.44
N MET A 171 5.33 -10.66 -18.40
CA MET A 171 4.36 -10.13 -17.44
C MET A 171 5.09 -9.28 -16.39
N PRO A 172 4.54 -8.11 -16.00
CA PRO A 172 5.15 -7.30 -14.96
C PRO A 172 5.20 -8.06 -13.62
N THR A 173 6.38 -8.10 -13.00
CA THR A 173 6.59 -8.69 -11.67
C THR A 173 6.28 -7.66 -10.60
N LEU A 174 5.18 -7.88 -9.87
CA LEU A 174 4.82 -7.00 -8.75
C LEU A 174 5.76 -7.25 -7.57
N PRO A 175 6.27 -6.20 -6.90
CA PRO A 175 7.10 -6.36 -5.72
C PRO A 175 6.26 -7.03 -4.62
N ARG A 176 6.64 -8.24 -4.23
CA ARG A 176 6.11 -8.89 -3.03
C ARG A 176 6.92 -8.38 -1.85
N GLY A 177 6.27 -7.62 -0.97
CA GLY A 177 6.86 -7.17 0.29
C GLY A 177 7.12 -8.34 1.22
N THR A 178 8.19 -9.10 1.00
CA THR A 178 8.73 -10.00 2.02
C THR A 178 9.65 -9.15 2.89
N LEU A 179 9.10 -8.59 3.96
CA LEU A 179 9.93 -8.05 5.03
C LEU A 179 10.70 -9.23 5.63
N ARG A 180 11.99 -9.34 5.30
CA ARG A 180 12.89 -10.35 5.85
C ARG A 180 13.48 -9.80 7.14
N TYR A 181 13.16 -10.44 8.25
CA TYR A 181 13.75 -10.20 9.56
C TYR A 181 14.76 -11.30 9.81
N ASP A 182 15.95 -11.13 9.22
CA ASP A 182 17.06 -12.07 9.38
C ASP A 182 17.87 -11.65 10.62
N GLU A 183 17.88 -12.49 11.66
CA GLU A 183 18.59 -12.21 12.92
C GLU A 183 19.78 -13.16 13.12
N LYS A 184 20.93 -12.59 13.51
CA LYS A 184 22.14 -13.35 13.85
C LYS A 184 22.46 -13.12 15.32
N PHE A 185 22.58 -14.21 16.08
CA PHE A 185 22.90 -14.17 17.50
C PHE A 185 24.32 -14.70 17.73
N GLN A 186 25.05 -14.05 18.65
CA GLN A 186 26.36 -14.52 19.12
C GLN A 186 26.25 -14.78 20.62
N LEU A 187 26.63 -16.00 21.05
CA LEU A 187 26.79 -16.30 22.47
C LEU A 187 28.17 -15.84 22.93
N VAL A 188 28.18 -15.04 24.00
CA VAL A 188 29.37 -14.60 24.71
C VAL A 188 29.23 -14.93 26.20
N ASP A 189 30.33 -15.24 26.85
CA ASP A 189 30.39 -15.46 28.30
C ASP A 189 30.31 -14.12 29.06
N VAL A 190 30.22 -14.14 30.39
CA VAL A 190 30.21 -12.97 31.29
C VAL A 190 31.44 -12.08 31.10
N MET A 191 32.55 -12.65 30.62
CA MET A 191 33.78 -11.91 30.27
C MET A 191 33.84 -11.42 28.82
N GLY A 192 32.80 -11.67 28.01
CA GLY A 192 32.71 -11.26 26.60
C GLY A 192 33.37 -12.20 25.59
N GLU A 193 33.92 -13.33 26.05
CA GLU A 193 34.56 -14.32 25.19
C GLU A 193 33.52 -15.18 24.44
N PRO A 194 33.72 -15.46 23.14
CA PRO A 194 32.78 -16.22 22.33
C PRO A 194 32.65 -17.67 22.81
N VAL A 195 31.43 -18.13 22.99
CA VAL A 195 31.15 -19.48 23.49
C VAL A 195 30.96 -20.45 22.34
N ALA A 196 32.07 -21.09 21.94
CA ALA A 196 32.10 -22.07 20.85
C ALA A 196 31.61 -23.47 21.26
N ASN A 197 31.07 -24.22 20.30
CA ASN A 197 30.68 -25.63 20.43
C ASN A 197 29.66 -25.91 21.56
N MET A 198 28.76 -24.96 21.79
CA MET A 198 27.71 -25.10 22.80
C MET A 198 26.40 -25.47 22.14
N ARG A 199 25.73 -26.50 22.68
CA ARG A 199 24.39 -26.87 22.23
C ARG A 199 23.39 -25.83 22.70
N TYR A 200 22.56 -25.37 21.80
CA TYR A 200 21.48 -24.44 22.10
C TYR A 200 20.16 -24.95 21.52
N ALA A 201 19.05 -24.53 22.12
CA ALA A 201 17.70 -24.68 21.58
C ALA A 201 17.04 -23.30 21.50
N ILE A 202 16.64 -22.90 20.30
CA ILE A 202 15.81 -21.70 20.09
C ILE A 202 14.37 -22.13 20.13
N LYS A 203 13.58 -21.51 21.01
CA LYS A 203 12.13 -21.63 21.05
C LYS A 203 11.54 -20.39 20.41
N ARG A 204 10.86 -20.56 19.27
CA ARG A 204 10.10 -19.51 18.59
C ARG A 204 8.72 -19.35 19.22
N SER A 205 8.15 -18.15 19.14
CA SER A 205 6.80 -17.86 19.65
C SER A 205 5.70 -18.71 19.00
N GLY A 206 5.92 -19.16 17.75
CA GLY A 206 5.06 -20.11 17.04
C GLY A 206 5.18 -21.58 17.48
N GLY A 207 5.95 -21.88 18.54
CA GLY A 207 6.13 -23.24 19.07
C GLY A 207 7.20 -24.07 18.36
N GLY A 208 7.84 -23.53 17.31
CA GLY A 208 8.98 -24.17 16.64
C GLY A 208 10.21 -24.20 17.54
N ARG A 209 10.81 -25.38 17.69
CA ARG A 209 12.07 -25.59 18.42
C ARG A 209 13.18 -25.93 17.43
N ILE A 210 14.25 -25.14 17.43
CA ILE A 210 15.42 -25.35 16.59
C ILE A 210 16.61 -25.64 17.51
N GLU A 211 17.15 -26.84 17.41
CA GLU A 211 18.38 -27.21 18.12
C GLU A 211 19.57 -27.07 17.19
N GLY A 212 20.70 -26.64 17.73
CA GLY A 212 21.94 -26.52 17.00
C GLY A 212 23.15 -26.39 17.91
N THR A 213 24.31 -26.22 17.30
CA THR A 213 25.58 -26.01 17.99
C THR A 213 26.16 -24.69 17.51
N THR A 214 26.64 -23.85 18.43
CA THR A 214 27.32 -22.60 18.08
C THR A 214 28.63 -22.87 17.34
N ASP A 215 28.97 -22.02 16.36
CA ASP A 215 30.22 -22.16 15.61
C ASP A 215 31.46 -21.78 16.47
N ALA A 216 32.66 -21.90 15.88
CA ALA A 216 33.93 -21.59 16.54
C ALA A 216 34.05 -20.13 17.05
N ALA A 217 33.19 -19.24 16.56
CA ALA A 217 33.11 -17.83 16.96
C ALA A 217 31.87 -17.53 17.84
N GLY A 218 31.17 -18.57 18.29
CA GLY A 218 29.99 -18.46 19.17
C GLY A 218 28.71 -18.05 18.45
N PHE A 219 28.68 -18.05 17.12
CA PHE A 219 27.47 -17.67 16.38
C PHE A 219 26.47 -18.81 16.27
N ILE A 220 25.21 -18.43 16.35
CA ILE A 220 24.06 -19.23 15.95
C ILE A 220 23.80 -18.96 14.46
N PRO A 221 23.56 -20.01 13.64
CA PRO A 221 23.10 -19.90 12.26
C PRO A 221 21.96 -18.89 12.08
N LEU A 222 22.01 -18.15 10.97
CA LEU A 222 21.07 -17.07 10.64
C LEU A 222 19.61 -17.53 10.79
N GLN A 223 18.84 -16.83 11.62
CA GLN A 223 17.42 -17.11 11.80
C GLN A 223 16.62 -16.28 10.81
N HIS A 224 15.90 -16.96 9.93
CA HIS A 224 14.98 -16.33 9.00
C HIS A 224 13.61 -16.14 9.66
N GLY A 225 13.12 -14.89 9.65
CA GLY A 225 11.80 -14.49 10.12
C GLY A 225 11.05 -13.68 9.06
N THR A 226 9.73 -13.87 8.98
CA THR A 226 8.82 -13.08 8.13
C THR A 226 8.07 -12.01 8.93
N SER A 227 8.28 -11.95 10.25
CA SER A 227 7.73 -10.96 11.18
C SER A 227 8.66 -10.83 12.40
N PRO A 228 8.62 -9.70 13.14
CA PRO A 228 9.31 -9.60 14.43
C PRO A 228 8.77 -10.65 15.40
N GLU A 229 9.61 -11.58 15.86
CA GLU A 229 9.24 -12.62 16.82
C GLU A 229 10.17 -12.60 18.04
N GLN A 230 9.62 -12.88 19.23
CA GLN A 230 10.41 -13.04 20.43
C GLN A 230 11.01 -14.46 20.45
N LEU A 231 12.35 -14.54 20.51
CA LEU A 231 13.09 -15.79 20.55
C LEU A 231 13.64 -16.03 21.97
N THR A 232 13.42 -17.22 22.50
CA THR A 232 14.07 -17.67 23.74
C THR A 232 15.16 -18.67 23.38
N ILE A 233 16.40 -18.40 23.80
CA ILE A 233 17.55 -19.27 23.56
C ILE A 233 17.88 -19.99 24.87
N GLU A 234 17.73 -21.31 24.88
CA GLU A 234 18.11 -22.18 25.99
C GLU A 234 19.45 -22.85 25.69
N ILE A 235 20.38 -22.77 26.64
CA ILE A 235 21.70 -23.39 26.53
C ILE A 235 21.63 -24.80 27.13
N LEU A 236 21.93 -25.82 26.32
CA LEU A 236 21.81 -27.23 26.68
C LEU A 236 23.13 -27.85 27.17
N GLY A 237 24.24 -27.10 27.13
CA GLY A 237 25.56 -27.52 27.62
C GLY A 237 26.61 -27.72 26.53
N LYS A 238 27.83 -28.05 26.95
CA LYS A 238 28.99 -28.23 26.06
C LYS A 238 28.95 -29.62 25.42
N LEU A 239 29.31 -29.74 24.13
CA LEU A 239 29.60 -31.04 23.53
C LEU A 239 30.92 -31.57 24.15
N GLU A 240 30.91 -32.78 24.69
CA GLU A 240 32.15 -33.51 25.02
C GLU A 240 32.89 -33.93 23.75
#